data_AF-A0A085ZGY0-F1
#
_entry.id   AF-A0A085ZGY0-F1
#
_cell.length_a   1.000
_cell.length_b   1.000
_cell.length_c   1.000
_cell.angle_alpha   90.00
_cell.angle_beta   90.00
_cell.angle_gamma   90.00
#
_symmetry.space_group_name_H-M   'P 1'
#
loop_
_entity.id
_entity.type
_entity.pdbx_description
1 polymer ?
#
loop_
_entity_poly.entity_id
_entity_poly.type
_entity_poly.pdbx_seq_one_letter_code
_entity_poly.pdbx_strand_id
1 'polypeptide(L)'
;MSNSVYSINKGINQSIEFKGLKAQYIWYLGGGVVGLMILFAALYIIGIPSLICIGFVGTAGGFLVFKIYRMSNTYGEYGMMKALAKKQIPKWIKVYSREVFMKL
;
A
#
# COMPACT_ATOMS: atom_id res chain seq x y z
N MET A 1 50.68 -9.66 -5.91
CA MET A 1 49.26 -9.45 -6.26
C MET A 1 48.76 -8.18 -5.56
N SER A 2 48.42 -7.13 -6.30
CA SER A 2 47.71 -5.97 -5.78
C SER A 2 46.21 -6.30 -5.71
N ASN A 3 45.65 -6.36 -4.50
CA ASN A 3 44.20 -6.54 -4.31
C ASN A 3 43.51 -5.18 -4.44
N SER A 4 42.65 -5.02 -5.44
CA SER A 4 41.77 -3.86 -5.56
C SER A 4 40.68 -3.93 -4.50
N VAL A 5 40.71 -3.02 -3.53
CA VAL A 5 39.66 -2.87 -2.51
C VAL A 5 38.52 -2.05 -3.11
N TYR A 6 37.40 -2.71 -3.38
CA TYR A 6 36.18 -2.05 -3.84
C TYR A 6 35.32 -1.62 -2.65
N SER A 7 34.83 -0.37 -2.67
CA SER A 7 33.83 0.10 -1.72
C SER A 7 32.46 -0.49 -2.08
N ILE A 8 31.96 -1.38 -1.23
CA ILE A 8 30.59 -1.90 -1.36
C ILE A 8 29.65 -0.92 -0.64
N ASN A 9 28.88 -0.17 -1.43
CA ASN A 9 27.79 0.65 -0.93
C ASN A 9 26.62 -0.24 -0.52
N LYS A 10 26.51 -0.53 0.79
CA LYS A 10 25.37 -1.25 1.36
C LYS A 10 24.12 -0.36 1.29
N GLY A 11 22.99 -0.91 0.83
CA GLY A 11 21.71 -0.19 0.77
C GLY A 11 21.25 0.22 -0.63
N ILE A 12 22.08 0.03 -1.67
CA ILE A 12 21.64 0.14 -3.07
C ILE A 12 20.54 -0.90 -3.30
N ASN A 13 19.39 -0.46 -3.85
CA ASN A 13 18.20 -1.28 -4.10
C ASN A 13 17.39 -1.71 -2.86
N GLN A 14 17.60 -1.11 -1.69
CA GLN A 14 16.65 -1.28 -0.58
C GLN A 14 15.29 -0.69 -0.96
N SER A 15 14.24 -1.44 -0.64
CA SER A 15 12.85 -1.00 -0.76
C SER A 15 12.65 0.34 -0.07
N ILE A 16 11.87 1.24 -0.67
CA ILE A 16 11.55 2.54 -0.10
C ILE A 16 10.70 2.31 1.16
N GLU A 17 11.34 2.42 2.33
CA GLU A 17 10.70 2.36 3.63
C GLU A 17 10.77 3.74 4.29
N PHE A 18 9.63 4.28 4.70
CA PHE A 18 9.53 5.54 5.42
C PHE A 18 9.03 5.29 6.84
N LYS A 19 9.93 5.32 7.83
CA LYS A 19 9.60 5.06 9.25
C LYS A 19 8.74 3.78 9.46
N GLY A 20 9.08 2.70 8.75
CA GLY A 20 8.38 1.40 8.81
C GLY A 20 7.18 1.24 7.85
N LEU A 21 6.74 2.31 7.17
CA LEU A 21 5.78 2.23 6.07
C LEU A 21 6.49 1.88 4.77
N LYS A 22 6.00 0.84 4.08
CA LYS A 22 6.61 0.38 2.82
C LYS A 22 5.89 0.97 1.61
N ALA A 23 6.63 1.52 0.66
CA ALA A 23 6.19 1.93 -0.68
C ALA A 23 4.68 2.30 -0.82
N GLN A 24 3.83 1.37 -1.27
CA GLN A 24 2.40 1.59 -1.55
C GLN A 24 1.60 2.14 -0.36
N TYR A 25 1.98 1.83 0.89
CA TYR A 25 1.28 2.31 2.07
C TYR A 25 1.48 3.79 2.33
N ILE A 26 2.60 4.36 1.86
CA ILE A 26 2.87 5.80 1.93
C ILE A 26 1.85 6.55 1.06
N TRP A 27 1.58 6.04 -0.15
CA TRP A 27 0.57 6.60 -1.03
C TRP A 27 -0.83 6.52 -0.45
N TYR A 28 -1.20 5.39 0.17
CA TYR A 28 -2.50 5.27 0.83
C TYR A 28 -2.64 6.21 2.03
N LEU A 29 -1.56 6.43 2.79
CA LEU A 29 -1.56 7.36 3.90
C LEU A 29 -1.75 8.80 3.40
N GLY A 30 -0.95 9.21 2.40
CA GLY A 30 -1.05 10.54 1.80
C GLY A 30 -2.43 10.81 1.19
N GLY A 31 -2.93 9.90 0.36
CA GLY A 31 -4.26 9.99 -0.22
C GLY A 31 -5.36 9.99 0.84
N GLY A 32 -5.21 9.20 1.90
CA GLY A 32 -6.13 9.17 3.05
C GLY A 32 -6.21 10.52 3.77
N VAL A 33 -5.07 11.15 4.03
CA VAL A 33 -5.01 12.48 4.66
C VAL A 33 -5.66 13.56 3.77
N VAL A 34 -5.38 13.55 2.47
CA VAL A 34 -6.01 14.47 1.52
C VAL A 34 -7.54 14.24 1.47
N GLY A 35 -7.98 12.98 1.45
CA GLY A 35 -9.40 12.63 1.50
C GLY A 35 -10.09 13.11 2.78
N LEU A 36 -9.43 12.97 3.94
CA LEU A 36 -9.93 13.49 5.21
C LEU A 36 -10.02 15.02 5.24
N MET A 37 -9.09 15.72 4.58
CA MET A 37 -9.15 17.17 4.43
C MET A 37 -10.38 17.59 3.60
N ILE A 38 -10.63 16.92 2.48
CA ILE A 38 -11.81 17.18 1.64
C ILE A 38 -13.10 16.87 2.41
N LEU A 39 -13.12 15.75 3.15
CA LEU A 39 -14.25 15.36 4.00
C LEU A 39 -14.54 16.42 5.06
N PHE A 40 -13.51 16.93 5.75
CA PHE A 40 -13.65 18.02 6.71
C PHE A 40 -14.26 19.26 6.05
N ALA A 41 -13.73 19.67 4.89
CA ALA A 41 -14.25 20.84 4.17
C ALA A 41 -15.72 20.66 3.79
N ALA A 42 -16.11 19.49 3.30
CA ALA A 42 -17.50 19.19 2.95
C ALA A 42 -18.43 19.25 4.18
N LEU A 43 -18.05 18.60 5.30
CA LEU A 43 -18.84 18.61 6.53
C LEU A 43 -18.99 20.03 7.11
N TYR A 44 -17.92 20.83 7.03
CA TYR A 44 -17.94 22.21 7.47
C TYR A 44 -18.88 23.08 6.61
N ILE A 45 -18.85 22.94 5.28
CA ILE A 45 -19.71 23.69 4.35
C ILE A 45 -21.20 23.34 4.57
N ILE A 46 -21.51 22.09 4.92
CA ILE A 46 -22.88 21.64 5.24
C ILE A 46 -23.41 22.29 6.54
N GLY A 47 -22.56 22.93 7.34
CA GLY A 47 -22.94 23.62 8.57
C GLY A 47 -22.90 22.73 9.81
N ILE A 48 -22.22 21.59 9.75
CA ILE A 48 -22.01 20.73 10.93
C ILE A 48 -21.10 21.48 11.93
N PRO A 49 -21.42 21.45 13.24
CA PRO A 49 -20.58 22.07 14.26
C PRO A 49 -19.12 21.61 14.17
N SER A 50 -18.20 22.57 14.21
CA SER A 50 -16.75 22.33 14.03
C SER A 50 -16.20 21.28 15.00
N LEU A 51 -16.68 21.25 16.24
CA LEU A 51 -16.31 20.24 17.24
C LEU A 51 -16.64 18.81 16.81
N ILE A 52 -17.81 18.60 16.19
CA ILE A 52 -18.23 17.29 15.69
C ILE A 52 -17.38 16.90 14.48
N CYS A 53 -17.12 17.84 13.56
CA CYS A 53 -16.24 17.62 12.41
C CYS A 53 -14.83 17.21 12.83
N ILE A 54 -14.26 17.89 13.83
CA ILE A 54 -12.92 17.59 14.36
C ILE A 54 -12.91 16.21 15.03
N GLY A 55 -13.91 15.90 15.86
CA GLY A 55 -14.02 14.58 16.50
C GLY A 55 -14.12 13.46 15.48
N PHE A 56 -14.94 13.64 14.45
CA PHE A 56 -15.13 12.66 13.38
C PHE A 56 -13.87 12.47 12.52
N VAL A 57 -13.26 13.57 12.05
CA VAL A 57 -12.05 13.51 11.21
C VAL A 57 -10.86 13.01 12.01
N GLY A 58 -10.75 13.38 13.28
CA GLY A 58 -9.69 12.89 14.18
C GLY A 58 -9.80 11.38 14.43
N THR A 59 -11.00 10.88 14.74
CA THR A 59 -11.24 9.44 14.93
C THR A 59 -11.04 8.65 13.63
N ALA A 60 -11.57 9.14 12.51
CA ALA A 60 -11.38 8.54 11.20
C ALA A 60 -9.90 8.53 10.78
N GLY A 61 -9.17 9.62 11.05
CA GLY A 61 -7.73 9.74 10.82
C GLY A 61 -6.93 8.76 11.66
N GLY A 62 -7.18 8.68 12.96
CA GLY A 62 -6.53 7.71 13.84
C GLY A 62 -6.77 6.27 13.40
N PHE A 63 -8.03 5.94 13.04
CA PHE A 63 -8.38 4.62 12.51
C PHE A 63 -7.66 4.32 11.18
N LEU A 64 -7.60 5.29 10.27
CA LEU A 64 -6.92 5.17 8.99
C LEU A 64 -5.43 4.89 9.16
N VAL A 65 -4.74 5.65 10.01
CA VAL A 65 -3.32 5.45 10.32
C VAL A 65 -3.11 4.05 10.90
N PHE A 66 -3.89 3.66 11.92
CA PHE A 66 -3.78 2.34 12.53
C PHE A 66 -3.95 1.21 11.51
N LYS A 67 -4.97 1.31 10.65
CA LYS A 67 -5.25 0.30 9.61
C LYS A 67 -4.09 0.21 8.62
N ILE A 68 -3.55 1.34 8.15
CA ILE A 68 -2.47 1.36 7.16
C ILE A 68 -1.18 0.75 7.74
N TYR A 69 -0.81 1.12 8.97
CA TYR A 69 0.37 0.54 9.63
C TYR A 69 0.22 -0.96 9.87
N ARG A 70 -0.96 -1.42 10.32
CA ARG A 70 -1.25 -2.85 10.46
C ARG A 70 -1.10 -3.58 9.13
N MET A 71 -1.61 -3.00 8.05
CA MET A 71 -1.51 -3.56 6.70
C MET A 71 -0.05 -3.58 6.19
N SER A 72 0.70 -2.50 6.43
CA SER A 72 2.13 -2.41 6.10
C SER A 72 2.94 -3.52 6.76
N ASN A 73 2.70 -3.75 8.06
CA ASN A 73 3.38 -4.82 8.80
C ASN A 73 2.94 -6.22 8.37
N THR A 74 1.65 -6.41 8.07
CA THR A 74 1.11 -7.73 7.73
C THR A 74 1.54 -8.21 6.34
N TYR A 75 1.48 -7.32 5.35
CA TYR A 75 1.67 -7.69 3.94
C TYR A 75 3.04 -7.26 3.38
N GLY A 76 3.73 -6.30 4.01
CA GLY A 76 4.96 -5.76 3.47
C GLY A 76 4.77 -5.13 2.07
N GLU A 77 5.87 -4.90 1.35
CA GLU A 77 5.89 -4.11 0.11
C GLU A 77 5.03 -4.74 -1.00
N TYR A 78 5.16 -6.04 -1.24
CA TYR A 78 4.49 -6.73 -2.34
C TYR A 78 3.32 -7.63 -1.91
N GLY A 79 3.07 -7.81 -0.61
CA GLY A 79 2.11 -8.82 -0.15
C GLY A 79 0.66 -8.51 -0.52
N MET A 80 0.26 -7.24 -0.54
CA MET A 80 -1.09 -6.87 -1.01
C MET A 80 -1.26 -7.14 -2.51
N MET A 81 -0.24 -6.85 -3.32
CA MET A 81 -0.28 -7.14 -4.75
C MET A 81 -0.39 -8.65 -5.00
N LYS A 82 0.36 -9.46 -4.25
CA LYS A 82 0.26 -10.93 -4.30
C LYS A 82 -1.11 -11.44 -3.82
N ALA A 83 -1.67 -10.86 -2.76
CA ALA A 83 -2.99 -11.22 -2.25
C ALA A 83 -4.12 -10.89 -3.23
N LEU A 84 -4.02 -9.76 -3.93
CA LEU A 84 -4.93 -9.37 -5.00
C LEU A 84 -4.78 -10.28 -6.22
N ALA A 85 -3.55 -10.54 -6.65
CA ALA A 85 -3.27 -11.46 -7.76
C ALA A 85 -3.84 -12.86 -7.48
N LYS A 86 -3.67 -13.39 -6.25
CA LYS A 86 -4.23 -14.68 -5.85
C LYS A 86 -5.77 -14.75 -6.02
N LYS A 87 -6.48 -13.63 -5.83
CA LYS A 87 -7.94 -13.57 -6.04
C LYS A 87 -8.34 -13.58 -7.50
N GLN A 88 -7.45 -13.18 -8.41
CA GLN A 88 -7.72 -13.09 -9.84
C GLN A 88 -7.39 -14.40 -10.59
N ILE A 89 -6.73 -15.36 -9.94
CA ILE A 89 -6.39 -16.64 -10.57
C ILE A 89 -7.66 -17.52 -10.69
N PRO A 90 -7.94 -18.08 -11.88
CA PRO A 90 -9.07 -19.00 -12.06
C PRO A 90 -8.88 -20.27 -11.21
N LYS A 91 -9.97 -20.78 -10.64
CA LYS A 91 -9.92 -21.98 -9.77
C LYS A 91 -9.46 -23.24 -10.53
N TRP A 92 -9.76 -23.31 -11.82
CA TRP A 92 -9.45 -24.46 -12.67
C TRP A 92 -9.11 -23.97 -14.07
N ILE A 93 -8.07 -24.54 -14.66
CA ILE A 93 -7.74 -24.37 -16.08
C ILE A 93 -8.01 -25.72 -16.73
N LYS A 94 -8.98 -25.76 -17.66
CA LYS A 94 -9.25 -26.95 -18.48
C LYS A 94 -8.63 -26.74 -19.85
N VAL A 95 -7.76 -27.65 -20.25
CA VAL A 95 -7.14 -27.67 -21.58
C VAL A 95 -7.63 -28.93 -22.30
N TYR A 96 -8.33 -28.75 -23.43
CA TYR A 96 -8.91 -29.86 -24.19
C TYR A 96 -8.04 -30.32 -25.36
N SER A 97 -6.97 -29.60 -25.69
CA SER A 97 -6.08 -29.91 -26.80
C SER A 97 -4.61 -29.73 -26.42
N ARG A 98 -3.76 -30.65 -26.88
CA ARG A 98 -2.29 -30.58 -26.70
C ARG A 98 -1.61 -29.57 -27.63
N GLU A 99 -2.33 -28.98 -28.58
CA GLU A 99 -1.78 -28.01 -29.54
C GLU A 99 -1.12 -26.81 -28.87
N VAL A 100 -1.65 -26.36 -27.71
CA VAL A 100 -1.11 -25.23 -26.94
C VAL A 100 0.35 -25.45 -26.54
N PHE A 101 0.77 -26.70 -26.34
CA PHE A 101 2.14 -27.04 -25.91
C PHE A 101 3.05 -27.44 -27.07
N MET A 102 2.50 -27.75 -28.24
CA MET A 102 3.27 -28.18 -29.43
C MET A 102 3.64 -27.01 -30.35
N LYS A 103 3.06 -25.82 -30.13
CA LYS A 103 3.33 -24.58 -30.88
C LYS A 103 4.35 -23.64 -30.20
N LEU A 104 4.95 -24.06 -29.10
CA LEU A 104 6.07 -23.37 -28.43
C LEU A 104 7.39 -23.72 -29.11
#